data_AF-A0A090FP05-F1
#
_entry.id   AF-A0A090FP05-F1
#
_cell.length_a   1.000
_cell.length_b   1.000
_cell.length_c   1.000
_cell.angle_alpha   90.00
_cell.angle_beta   90.00
_cell.angle_gamma   90.00
#
_symmetry.space_group_name_H-M   'P 1'
#
loop_
_entity.id
_entity.type
_entity.pdbx_description
1 polymer ?
#
loop_
_entity_poly.entity_id
_entity_poly.type
_entity_poly.pdbx_seq_one_letter_code
_entity_poly.pdbx_strand_id
1 'polypeptide(L)' 'MVRICAVNSDFYSAINRVYAKYFATNPPARSFVPMASWPMEFDIETECIAVA' A
#
# COMPACT_ATOMS: atom_id res chain seq x y z
N MET A 1 -1.74 11.20 -3.15
CA MET A 1 -2.66 10.12 -2.69
C MET A 1 -2.01 8.79 -3.03
N VAL A 2 -2.04 7.81 -2.12
CA VAL A 2 -1.46 6.48 -2.32
C VAL A 2 -2.54 5.41 -2.21
N ARG A 3 -2.58 4.44 -3.12
CA ARG A 3 -3.44 3.26 -3.00
C ARG A 3 -2.57 2.03 -2.83
N ILE A 4 -2.88 1.24 -1.81
CA ILE A 4 -2.21 -0.01 -1.53
C ILE A 4 -3.21 -1.14 -1.72
N CYS A 5 -2.90 -2.04 -2.64
CA CYS A 5 -3.70 -3.23 -2.90
C CYS A 5 -2.90 -4.46 -2.44
N ALA A 6 -3.49 -5.31 -1.61
CA ALA A 6 -2.83 -6.49 -1.06
C ALA A 6 -3.66 -7.76 -1.27
N VAL A 7 -3.01 -8.89 -1.50
CA VAL A 7 -3.69 -10.19 -1.73
C VAL A 7 -4.40 -10.73 -0.48
N ASN A 8 -3.99 -10.27 0.72
CA ASN A 8 -4.61 -10.64 1.99
C ASN A 8 -4.59 -9.44 2.95
N SER A 9 -5.71 -9.22 3.66
CA SER A 9 -5.84 -8.20 4.71
C SER A 9 -4.92 -8.43 5.91
N ASP A 10 -4.48 -9.66 6.16
CA ASP A 10 -3.58 -10.01 7.27
C ASP A 10 -2.24 -9.27 7.20
N PHE A 11 -1.83 -8.85 6.00
CA PHE A 11 -0.60 -8.08 5.81
C PHE A 11 -0.71 -6.62 6.27
N TYR A 12 -1.89 -6.13 6.67
CA TYR A 12 -2.12 -4.72 6.98
C TYR A 12 -1.10 -4.13 7.95
N SER A 13 -0.83 -4.81 9.08
CA SER A 13 0.13 -4.35 10.09
C SER A 13 1.57 -4.37 9.58
N ALA A 14 1.95 -5.41 8.82
CA ALA A 14 3.28 -5.53 8.24
C ALA A 14 3.55 -4.41 7.21
N ILE A 15 2.58 -4.16 6.34
CA ILE A 15 2.61 -3.10 5.33
C ILE A 15 2.74 -1.73 6.01
N ASN A 16 1.94 -1.46 7.03
CA ASN A 16 2.00 -0.18 7.75
C ASN A 16 3.36 0.07 8.41
N ARG A 17 3.94 -0.97 9.01
CA ARG A 17 5.28 -0.88 9.63
C ARG A 17 6.35 -0.53 8.61
N VAL A 18 6.29 -1.09 7.40
CA VAL A 18 7.24 -0.79 6.33
C VAL A 18 6.95 0.61 5.76
N TYR A 19 5.70 0.92 5.47
CA TYR A 19 5.25 2.21 4.94
C TYR A 19 5.71 3.40 5.80
N ALA A 20 5.58 3.29 7.13
CA ALA A 20 5.99 4.33 8.06
C ALA A 20 7.51 4.64 8.04
N LYS A 21 8.35 3.72 7.55
CA LYS A 21 9.79 3.97 7.39
C LYS A 21 10.09 4.91 6.22
N TYR A 22 9.21 4.93 5.20
CA TYR A 22 9.36 5.78 4.01
C TYR A 22 8.62 7.11 4.16
N PHE A 23 7.46 7.11 4.83
CA PHE A 23 6.63 8.30 5.02
C PHE A 23 6.45 8.61 6.52
N ALA A 24 7.53 9.02 7.18
CA ALA A 24 7.53 9.30 8.61
C ALA A 24 6.85 10.63 8.98
N THR A 25 6.91 11.64 8.09
CA THR A 25 6.39 12.99 8.34
C THR A 25 5.40 13.38 7.24
N ASN A 26 4.23 13.87 7.64
CA ASN A 26 3.13 14.27 6.75
C ASN A 26 2.81 13.21 5.68
N PRO A 27 2.40 12.00 6.09
CA PRO A 27 2.15 10.92 5.15
C PRO A 27 1.03 11.29 4.18
N PRO A 28 1.13 10.91 2.90
CA PRO A 28 0.08 11.20 1.95
C PRO A 28 -1.20 10.45 2.33
N ALA A 29 -2.35 11.04 1.97
CA ALA A 29 -3.63 10.36 2.08
C ALA A 29 -3.57 8.97 1.40
N ARG A 30 -4.20 7.97 2.02
CA ARG A 30 -4.05 6.57 1.63
C ARG A 30 -5.36 5.78 1.69
N SER A 31 -5.52 4.86 0.73
CA SER A 31 -6.51 3.77 0.80
C SER A 31 -5.82 2.40 0.81
N PHE A 32 -6.36 1.46 1.59
CA PHE A 32 -5.94 0.05 1.61
C PHE A 32 -7.10 -0.81 1.11
N VAL A 33 -6.83 -1.66 0.11
CA VAL A 33 -7.85 -2.52 -0.51
C VAL A 33 -7.33 -3.96 -0.58
N PRO A 34 -7.91 -4.90 0.18
CA PRO A 34 -7.65 -6.32 -0.05
C PRO A 34 -8.28 -6.75 -1.37
N MET A 35 -7.54 -7.47 -2.20
CA MET A 35 -7.98 -7.97 -3.51
C MET A 35 -7.76 -9.47 -3.62
N ALA A 36 -8.60 -10.15 -4.41
CA ALA A 36 -8.60 -11.61 -4.49
C ALA A 36 -7.44 -12.20 -5.31
N SER A 37 -7.03 -11.53 -6.41
CA SER A 37 -5.98 -12.03 -7.30
C SER A 37 -5.48 -10.96 -8.28
N TRP A 38 -4.38 -11.26 -8.97
CA TRP A 38 -3.71 -10.43 -9.98
C TRP A 38 -3.30 -11.24 -11.20
N PRO A 39 -3.06 -10.60 -12.36
CA PRO A 39 -2.52 -11.28 -13.54
C PRO A 39 -1.08 -11.82 -13.39
N MET A 40 -0.33 -11.34 -12.39
CA MET A 40 1.06 -11.71 -12.12
C MET A 40 1.26 -12.03 -10.63
N GLU A 41 2.30 -12.80 -10.30
CA GLU A 41 2.61 -13.20 -8.92
C GLU A 41 3.27 -12.05 -8.13
N PHE A 42 2.51 -11.44 -7.22
CA PHE A 42 2.99 -10.55 -6.18
C PHE A 42 1.95 -10.39 -5.05
N ASP A 43 2.43 -10.03 -3.85
CA ASP A 43 1.57 -9.90 -2.67
C ASP A 43 0.97 -8.50 -2.49
N ILE A 44 1.64 -7.47 -3.01
CA ILE A 44 1.30 -6.06 -2.81
C ILE A 44 1.64 -5.21 -4.04
N GLU A 45 0.73 -4.30 -4.39
CA GLU A 45 0.97 -3.23 -5.35
C GLU A 45 0.67 -1.88 -4.68
N THR A 46 1.48 -0.87 -5.01
CA THR A 46 1.28 0.50 -4.52
C THR A 46 1.35 1.48 -5.68
N GLU A 47 0.25 2.18 -5.93
CA GLU A 47 0.19 3.30 -6.87
C GLU A 47 0.13 4.64 -6.12
N CYS A 48 0.69 5.69 -6.71
CA CYS A 48 0.67 7.01 -6.11
C CYS A 48 0.48 8.13 -7.13
N ILE A 49 -0.15 9.21 -6.68
CA ILE A 49 -0.18 10.50 -7.35
C ILE A 49 0.65 11.47 -6.52
N ALA A 50 1.65 12.09 -7.15
CA ALA A 50 2.56 13.07 -6.59
C ALA A 50 2.49 14.40 -7.35
N VAL A 51 2.88 15.49 -6.68
CA VAL A 51 3.08 16.81 -7.29
C VAL A 51 4.56 16.97 -7.66
N ALA A 52 4.85 17.84 -8.64
CA ALA A 52 6.21 18.14 -9.10
C ALA A 52 6.97 19.05 -8.12
#